data_AF-M1B120-F1
#
_entry.id   AF-M1B120-F1
#
_cell.length_a   1.000
_cell.length_b   1.000
_cell.length_c   1.000
_cell.angle_alpha   90.00
_cell.angle_beta   90.00
_cell.angle_gamma   90.00
#
_symmetry.space_group_name_H-M   'P 1'
#
loop_
_entity.id
_entity.type
_entity.pdbx_description
1 polymer ?
#
loop_
_entity_poly.entity_id
_entity_poly.type
_entity_poly.pdbx_seq_one_letter_code
_entity_poly.pdbx_strand_id
1 'polypeptide(L)'
;MAEESIAISEKRELYKLNEFVFSAYLLFLLKQNPETSGVVLEDFDAAFTNKFYHSHLDDLSNINSSAIVAAASIVARSLYILASDKKEIKNSVLNTININASLVEELLGCLLSCEPGYTCELVNHYIAPSTRCPSHYVGVVMGEPSSQPYLGNVGDVSRFVWNFLADKTAIPSKNMSSTCPKGCSGNGEMCVKAETDGKGVCVISTTRYVPAYSTRLKYESETWEVLPHNSSDTMGEADPVWTESNWDTIRLRVYTVQDTGFDLLVLLLGITVTVLSYIIIVISKAFITKALKRD
;
A
#
# COMPACT_ATOMS: atom_id res chain seq x y z
N MET A 1 26.68 28.52 -0.36
CA MET A 1 27.23 27.44 -1.19
C MET A 1 27.76 26.40 -0.22
N ALA A 2 26.87 25.50 0.20
CA ALA A 2 27.19 24.41 1.10
C ALA A 2 27.15 23.14 0.25
N GLU A 3 28.31 22.53 0.04
CA GLU A 3 28.41 21.17 -0.49
C GLU A 3 27.93 20.22 0.62
N GLU A 4 26.75 19.64 0.43
CA GLU A 4 26.30 18.50 1.22
C GLU A 4 26.96 17.25 0.64
N SER A 5 28.02 16.81 1.31
CA SER A 5 28.78 15.60 0.98
C SER A 5 27.92 14.37 1.24
N ILE A 6 27.45 13.73 0.16
CA ILE A 6 26.88 12.38 0.19
C ILE A 6 28.02 11.42 0.59
N ALA A 7 27.91 10.81 1.77
CA ALA A 7 28.87 9.83 2.24
C ALA A 7 28.68 8.51 1.47
N ILE A 8 29.49 8.30 0.44
CA ILE A 8 29.66 6.97 -0.16
C ILE A 8 30.70 6.24 0.69
N SER A 9 30.25 5.38 1.59
CA SER A 9 31.16 4.50 2.36
C SER A 9 31.69 3.39 1.44
N GLU A 10 32.70 3.69 0.63
CA GLU A 10 33.56 2.68 0.00
C GLU A 10 34.63 2.23 1.01
N LYS A 11 34.21 1.51 2.06
CA LYS A 11 35.16 0.83 2.95
C LYS A 11 35.42 -0.58 2.45
N ARG A 12 36.49 -0.71 1.67
CA ARG A 12 37.18 -1.98 1.44
C ARG A 12 37.98 -2.37 2.69
N GLU A 13 37.28 -2.62 3.79
CA GLU A 13 37.78 -3.41 4.91
C GLU A 13 36.67 -4.33 5.37
N LEU A 14 36.97 -5.62 5.40
CA LEU A 14 36.22 -6.75 5.93
C LEU A 14 35.96 -6.58 7.45
N TYR A 15 35.34 -5.47 7.87
CA TYR A 15 34.78 -5.37 9.20
C TYR A 15 33.55 -6.27 9.22
N LYS A 16 33.71 -7.39 9.94
CA LYS A 16 32.66 -8.26 10.48
C LYS A 16 31.25 -7.79 10.14
N LEU A 17 30.57 -8.58 9.30
CA LEU A 17 29.13 -8.59 8.98
C LEU A 17 28.16 -8.62 10.19
N ASN A 18 28.64 -8.37 11.42
CA ASN A 18 27.93 -8.60 12.66
C ASN A 18 27.36 -7.36 13.34
N GLU A 19 27.58 -6.13 12.87
CA GLU A 19 27.08 -4.97 13.63
C GLU A 19 25.90 -4.22 13.01
N PHE A 20 25.90 -3.73 11.77
CA PHE A 20 24.75 -2.93 11.32
C PHE A 20 24.56 -2.94 9.79
N VAL A 21 23.84 -3.94 9.27
CA VAL A 21 23.11 -3.76 8.00
C VAL A 21 21.67 -3.49 8.39
N PHE A 22 21.21 -2.24 8.21
CA PHE A 22 19.85 -1.86 8.60
C PHE A 22 18.78 -2.33 7.60
N SER A 23 19.16 -2.67 6.37
CA SER A 23 18.23 -3.20 5.38
C SER A 23 18.00 -4.71 5.53
N ALA A 24 16.80 -5.07 5.98
CA ALA A 24 16.34 -6.45 6.14
C ALA A 24 16.39 -7.27 4.83
N TYR A 25 16.23 -6.62 3.66
CA TYR A 25 16.19 -7.32 2.38
C TYR A 25 17.57 -7.77 1.88
N LEU A 26 18.60 -6.90 1.97
CA LEU A 26 19.95 -7.32 1.61
C LEU A 26 20.46 -8.40 2.58
N LEU A 27 20.16 -8.26 3.87
CA LEU A 27 20.46 -9.30 4.86
C LEU A 27 19.82 -10.65 4.50
N PHE A 28 18.55 -10.62 4.05
CA PHE A 28 17.87 -11.81 3.56
C PHE A 28 18.61 -12.45 2.38
N LEU A 29 18.98 -11.65 1.37
CA LEU A 29 19.71 -12.14 0.19
C LEU A 29 21.09 -12.70 0.55
N LEU A 30 21.84 -12.03 1.42
CA LEU A 30 23.18 -12.47 1.84
C LEU A 30 23.13 -13.76 2.66
N LYS A 31 22.09 -13.96 3.46
CA LYS A 31 21.88 -15.24 4.16
C LYS A 31 21.57 -16.39 3.21
N GLN A 32 20.84 -16.13 2.12
CA GLN A 32 20.52 -17.16 1.11
C GLN A 32 21.70 -17.41 0.17
N ASN A 33 22.43 -16.38 -0.23
CA ASN A 33 23.61 -16.48 -1.07
C ASN A 33 24.69 -15.50 -0.60
N PRO A 34 25.64 -15.96 0.24
CA PRO A 34 26.71 -15.14 0.80
C PRO A 34 27.70 -14.58 -0.24
N GLU A 35 27.75 -15.16 -1.45
CA GLU A 35 28.62 -14.68 -2.53
C GLU A 35 28.06 -13.45 -3.25
N THR A 36 26.82 -13.07 -2.96
CA THR A 36 26.17 -11.91 -3.57
C THR A 36 26.84 -10.62 -3.09
N SER A 37 27.39 -9.83 -4.02
CA SER A 37 27.83 -8.47 -3.71
C SER A 37 26.63 -7.53 -3.65
N GLY A 38 26.51 -6.76 -2.57
CA GLY A 38 25.41 -5.81 -2.39
C GLY A 38 25.88 -4.51 -1.76
N VAL A 39 25.15 -3.44 -2.06
CA VAL A 39 25.37 -2.10 -1.51
C VAL A 39 24.02 -1.57 -1.04
N VAL A 40 23.99 -0.98 0.16
CA VAL A 40 22.83 -0.24 0.67
C VAL A 40 23.19 1.23 0.67
N LEU A 41 22.27 2.06 0.17
CA LEU A 41 22.39 3.52 0.21
C LEU A 41 21.37 4.05 1.21
N GLU A 42 21.86 4.72 2.24
CA GLU A 42 21.07 5.25 3.36
C GLU A 42 21.45 6.71 3.59
N ASP A 43 20.59 7.46 4.29
CA ASP A 43 20.80 8.87 4.66
C ASP A 43 21.37 9.03 6.08
N PHE A 44 21.83 7.94 6.70
CA PHE A 44 22.40 7.91 8.03
C PHE A 44 23.53 6.87 8.14
N ASP A 45 24.41 7.03 9.14
CA ASP A 45 25.53 6.12 9.38
C ASP A 45 25.21 5.03 10.42
N ALA A 46 24.59 5.40 11.55
CA ALA A 46 24.42 4.51 12.71
C ALA A 46 23.02 4.50 13.32
N ALA A 47 22.24 5.56 13.16
CA ALA A 47 20.87 5.66 13.66
C ALA A 47 20.04 6.50 12.70
N PHE A 48 18.75 6.17 12.55
CA PHE A 48 17.85 6.90 11.65
C PHE A 48 17.88 8.41 11.90
N THR A 49 18.13 9.16 10.84
CA THR A 49 17.98 10.63 10.84
C THR A 49 16.50 11.02 11.01
N ASN A 50 15.59 10.20 10.48
CA ASN A 50 14.14 10.42 10.57
C ASN A 50 13.62 10.21 12.00
N LYS A 51 13.10 11.28 12.61
CA LYS A 51 12.52 11.28 13.96
C LYS A 51 11.09 10.74 14.02
N PHE A 52 10.43 10.62 12.88
CA PHE A 52 9.02 10.24 12.75
C PHE A 52 8.84 8.90 12.05
N TYR A 53 9.87 8.06 11.97
CA TYR A 53 9.85 6.77 11.29
C TYR A 53 8.54 5.98 11.50
N HIS A 54 7.81 5.71 10.40
CA HIS A 54 6.51 5.03 10.38
C HIS A 54 5.38 5.67 11.22
N SER A 55 5.50 6.96 11.54
CA SER A 55 4.46 7.74 12.20
C SER A 55 3.58 8.48 11.19
N HIS A 56 2.40 8.90 11.63
CA HIS A 56 1.52 9.81 10.88
C HIS A 56 2.12 11.20 10.67
N LEU A 57 3.21 11.53 11.37
CA LEU A 57 3.99 12.77 11.21
C LEU A 57 5.14 12.62 10.20
N ASP A 58 5.32 11.43 9.62
CA ASP A 58 6.31 11.18 8.57
C ASP A 58 5.75 11.63 7.22
N ASP A 59 5.79 12.94 6.99
CA ASP A 59 5.17 13.59 5.84
C ASP A 59 6.20 14.28 4.94
N LEU A 60 5.70 14.89 3.86
CA LEU A 60 6.53 15.58 2.86
C LEU A 60 7.42 16.70 3.45
N SER A 61 7.05 17.29 4.59
CA SER A 61 7.85 18.33 5.23
C SER A 61 9.20 17.83 5.76
N ASN A 62 9.32 16.52 5.95
CA ASN A 62 10.53 15.84 6.42
C ASN A 62 11.46 15.41 5.27
N ILE A 63 11.10 15.69 4.01
CA ILE A 63 11.80 15.19 2.83
C ILE A 63 12.48 16.32 2.04
N ASN A 64 13.75 16.11 1.67
CA ASN A 64 14.49 16.99 0.77
C ASN A 64 14.46 16.44 -0.67
N SER A 65 13.67 17.08 -1.54
CA SER A 65 13.52 16.68 -2.93
C SER A 65 14.83 16.75 -3.74
N SER A 66 15.68 17.73 -3.47
CA SER A 66 16.97 17.89 -4.16
C SER A 66 17.93 16.74 -3.83
N ALA A 67 17.90 16.25 -2.59
CA ALA A 67 18.66 15.07 -2.20
C ALA A 67 18.19 13.81 -2.94
N ILE A 68 16.87 13.65 -3.14
CA ILE A 68 16.30 12.54 -3.92
C ILE A 68 16.75 12.60 -5.38
N VAL A 69 16.76 13.79 -6.00
CA VAL A 69 17.25 13.98 -7.37
C VAL A 69 18.73 13.59 -7.49
N ALA A 70 19.57 14.00 -6.52
CA ALA A 70 20.98 13.65 -6.49
C ALA A 70 21.19 12.13 -6.31
N ALA A 71 20.48 11.51 -5.36
CA ALA A 71 20.52 10.07 -5.12
C ALA A 71 20.09 9.28 -6.37
N ALA A 72 18.98 9.68 -7.01
CA ALA A 72 18.51 9.07 -8.24
C ALA A 72 19.54 9.18 -9.38
N SER A 73 20.26 10.30 -9.48
CA SER A 73 21.32 10.49 -10.48
C SER A 73 22.49 9.52 -10.25
N ILE A 74 22.91 9.37 -8.99
CA ILE A 74 23.96 8.42 -8.61
C ILE A 74 23.52 6.99 -8.93
N VAL A 75 22.32 6.59 -8.50
CA VAL A 75 21.79 5.24 -8.76
C VAL A 75 21.70 4.95 -10.26
N ALA A 76 21.12 5.85 -11.05
CA ALA A 76 20.94 5.66 -12.49
C ALA A 76 22.28 5.52 -13.22
N ARG A 77 23.27 6.36 -12.90
CA ARG A 77 24.61 6.31 -13.51
C ARG A 77 25.38 5.07 -13.07
N SER A 78 25.31 4.70 -11.79
CA SER A 78 25.94 3.48 -11.28
C SER A 78 25.36 2.22 -11.93
N LEU A 79 24.04 2.13 -12.05
CA LEU A 79 23.39 1.01 -12.74
C LEU A 79 23.79 0.95 -14.22
N TYR A 80 23.89 2.10 -14.90
CA TYR A 80 24.38 2.14 -16.28
C TYR A 80 25.82 1.63 -16.39
N ILE A 81 26.68 1.99 -15.43
CA ILE A 81 28.08 1.51 -15.40
C ILE A 81 28.12 0.00 -15.19
N LEU A 82 27.36 -0.51 -14.22
CA LEU A 82 27.33 -1.95 -13.89
C LEU A 82 26.72 -2.79 -15.01
N ALA A 83 25.71 -2.28 -15.72
CA ALA A 83 25.09 -2.97 -16.84
C ALA A 83 25.88 -2.84 -18.15
N SER A 84 26.88 -1.97 -18.19
CA SER A 84 27.71 -1.74 -19.39
C SER A 84 28.94 -2.64 -19.35
N ASP A 85 29.03 -3.59 -20.28
CA ASP A 85 30.21 -4.45 -20.49
C ASP A 85 31.48 -3.70 -20.96
N LYS A 86 31.41 -2.36 -21.07
CA LYS A 86 32.52 -1.53 -21.55
C LYS A 86 33.50 -1.23 -20.44
N LYS A 87 34.77 -1.57 -20.66
CA LYS A 87 35.90 -1.27 -19.75
C LYS A 87 36.10 0.23 -19.48
N GLU A 88 35.72 1.08 -20.43
CA GLU A 88 35.75 2.53 -20.27
C GLU A 88 34.42 3.15 -20.71
N ILE A 89 33.81 3.90 -19.80
CA ILE A 89 32.56 4.61 -20.03
C ILE A 89 32.90 6.10 -20.13
N LYS A 90 32.59 6.70 -21.27
CA LYS A 90 32.85 8.11 -21.50
C LYS A 90 31.96 8.97 -20.60
N ASN A 91 32.54 9.95 -19.92
CA ASN A 91 31.80 10.94 -19.11
C ASN A 91 30.69 11.65 -19.90
N SER A 92 30.88 11.83 -21.22
CA SER A 92 29.86 12.40 -22.09
C SER A 92 28.55 11.60 -22.07
N VAL A 93 28.62 10.26 -21.96
CA VAL A 93 27.42 9.41 -21.90
C VAL A 93 26.76 9.51 -20.53
N LEU A 94 27.54 9.49 -19.44
CA LEU A 94 27.00 9.65 -18.08
C LEU A 94 26.29 11.01 -17.90
N ASN A 95 26.80 12.06 -18.55
CA ASN A 95 26.17 13.39 -18.55
C ASN A 95 24.87 13.47 -19.36
N THR A 96 24.57 12.47 -20.21
CA THR A 96 23.25 12.38 -20.86
C THR A 96 22.19 11.76 -19.96
N ILE A 97 22.60 11.00 -18.94
CA ILE A 97 21.71 10.42 -17.93
C ILE A 97 21.40 11.51 -16.91
N ASN A 98 20.26 12.16 -17.10
CA ASN A 98 19.78 13.26 -16.29
C ASN A 98 18.42 12.92 -15.69
N ILE A 99 18.25 13.27 -14.42
CA ILE A 99 17.01 13.07 -13.69
C ILE A 99 16.13 14.30 -13.92
N ASN A 100 14.86 14.06 -14.23
CA ASN A 100 13.87 15.11 -14.34
C ASN A 100 13.40 15.52 -12.93
N ALA A 101 13.92 16.64 -12.42
CA ALA A 101 13.58 17.13 -11.08
C ALA A 101 12.07 17.44 -10.94
N SER A 102 11.43 17.99 -11.98
CA SER A 102 9.99 18.28 -11.95
C SER A 102 9.15 17.00 -11.77
N LEU A 103 9.56 15.90 -12.40
CA LEU A 103 8.89 14.61 -12.22
C LEU A 103 9.07 14.06 -10.80
N VAL A 104 10.25 14.27 -10.19
CA VAL A 104 10.49 13.87 -8.80
C VAL A 104 9.57 14.65 -7.86
N GLU A 105 9.48 15.98 -8.01
CA GLU A 105 8.57 16.81 -7.21
C GLU A 105 7.11 16.39 -7.37
N GLU A 106 6.69 16.12 -8.61
CA GLU A 106 5.33 15.65 -8.89
C GLU A 106 5.06 14.31 -8.20
N LEU A 107 5.98 13.34 -8.31
CA LEU A 107 5.86 12.04 -7.62
C LEU A 107 5.80 12.20 -6.11
N LEU A 108 6.61 13.10 -5.51
CA LEU A 108 6.57 13.37 -4.08
C LEU A 108 5.22 13.97 -3.65
N GLY A 109 4.71 14.95 -4.39
CA GLY A 109 3.40 15.55 -4.12
C GLY A 109 2.24 14.57 -4.30
N CYS A 110 2.33 13.64 -5.25
CA CYS A 110 1.32 12.63 -5.51
C CYS A 110 1.35 11.48 -4.49
N LEU A 111 2.52 11.05 -4.04
CA LEU A 111 2.69 9.83 -3.23
C LEU A 111 2.87 10.10 -1.73
N LEU A 112 3.26 11.30 -1.31
CA LEU A 112 3.58 11.60 0.09
C LEU A 112 2.72 12.71 0.70
N SER A 113 1.76 13.28 -0.03
CA SER A 113 0.85 14.32 0.45
C SER A 113 -0.61 13.96 0.13
N CYS A 114 -1.56 14.44 0.93
CA CYS A 114 -2.99 14.38 0.60
C CYS A 114 -3.41 15.43 -0.43
N GLU A 115 -2.62 16.49 -0.59
CA GLU A 115 -2.90 17.60 -1.51
C GLU A 115 -1.64 17.88 -2.37
N PRO A 116 -1.65 17.59 -3.69
CA PRO A 116 -2.77 17.01 -4.45
C PRO A 116 -2.98 15.50 -4.20
N GLY A 117 -1.99 14.77 -3.70
CA GLY A 117 -2.09 13.32 -3.49
C GLY A 117 -2.47 12.56 -4.75
N TYR A 118 -3.30 11.53 -4.62
CA TYR A 118 -3.73 10.74 -5.78
C TYR A 118 -4.63 11.49 -6.76
N THR A 119 -5.09 12.70 -6.42
CA THR A 119 -5.83 13.54 -7.37
C THR A 119 -4.93 14.33 -8.31
N CYS A 120 -3.60 14.18 -8.21
CA CYS A 120 -2.68 14.78 -9.15
C CYS A 120 -2.86 14.23 -10.58
N GLU A 121 -2.48 15.03 -11.58
CA GLU A 121 -2.61 14.67 -12.99
C GLU A 121 -1.85 13.37 -13.31
N LEU A 122 -0.64 13.22 -12.79
CA LEU A 122 0.17 12.02 -13.00
C LEU A 122 -0.54 10.74 -12.57
N VAL A 123 -1.12 10.67 -11.37
CA VAL A 123 -1.80 9.46 -10.88
C VAL A 123 -3.11 9.21 -11.65
N ASN A 124 -3.90 10.25 -11.85
CA ASN A 124 -5.15 10.20 -12.61
C ASN A 124 -4.96 9.81 -14.09
N HIS A 125 -3.75 9.92 -14.63
CA HIS A 125 -3.43 9.46 -15.97
C HIS A 125 -3.26 7.94 -16.07
N TYR A 126 -2.97 7.26 -14.95
CA TYR A 126 -2.67 5.83 -14.93
C TYR A 126 -3.75 4.97 -14.27
N ILE A 127 -4.35 5.46 -13.18
CA ILE A 127 -5.30 4.68 -12.38
C ILE A 127 -6.53 5.51 -12.01
N ALA A 128 -7.59 4.81 -11.61
CA ALA A 128 -8.71 5.40 -10.88
C ALA A 128 -8.49 5.12 -9.37
N PRO A 129 -7.95 6.09 -8.60
CA PRO A 129 -7.65 5.89 -7.19
C PRO A 129 -8.95 5.77 -6.37
N SER A 130 -8.91 4.94 -5.33
CA SER A 130 -10.03 4.71 -4.41
C SER A 130 -10.11 5.79 -3.31
N THR A 131 -8.98 6.42 -3.02
CA THR A 131 -8.84 7.45 -1.98
C THR A 131 -8.06 8.65 -2.50
N ARG A 132 -8.17 9.80 -1.81
CA ARG A 132 -7.41 11.01 -2.14
C ARG A 132 -6.00 10.98 -1.54
N CYS A 133 -5.90 10.53 -0.29
CA CYS A 133 -4.65 10.51 0.47
C CYS A 133 -3.90 9.20 0.21
N PRO A 134 -2.61 9.27 -0.16
CA PRO A 134 -1.77 8.09 -0.28
C PRO A 134 -1.66 7.32 1.03
N SER A 135 -1.72 5.99 0.93
CA SER A 135 -1.41 5.08 2.03
C SER A 135 -0.40 4.06 1.54
N HIS A 136 0.76 4.01 2.21
CA HIS A 136 1.82 3.03 1.96
C HIS A 136 1.66 1.78 2.81
N TYR A 137 0.52 1.65 3.50
CA TYR A 137 0.15 0.39 4.13
C TYR A 137 -0.01 -0.70 3.06
N VAL A 138 0.66 -1.83 3.26
CA VAL A 138 0.74 -2.91 2.26
C VAL A 138 -0.60 -3.64 2.03
N GLY A 139 -1.58 -3.44 2.92
CA GLY A 139 -2.87 -4.11 2.85
C GLY A 139 -2.78 -5.59 3.20
N VAL A 140 -3.83 -6.34 2.83
CA VAL A 140 -3.98 -7.77 3.09
C VAL A 140 -4.08 -8.51 1.78
N VAL A 141 -3.35 -9.63 1.65
CA VAL A 141 -3.49 -10.54 0.52
C VAL A 141 -4.79 -11.33 0.68
N MET A 142 -5.80 -10.91 -0.07
CA MET A 142 -7.13 -11.53 -0.05
C MET A 142 -7.21 -12.66 -1.08
N GLY A 143 -7.41 -13.89 -0.60
CA GLY A 143 -7.58 -15.09 -1.44
C GLY A 143 -6.27 -15.68 -1.94
N GLU A 144 -6.33 -16.36 -3.09
CA GLU A 144 -5.19 -17.07 -3.68
C GLU A 144 -4.11 -16.11 -4.20
N PRO A 145 -2.85 -16.23 -3.74
CA PRO A 145 -1.75 -15.43 -4.25
C PRO A 145 -1.50 -15.67 -5.74
N SER A 146 -1.54 -14.61 -6.55
CA SER A 146 -1.39 -14.70 -8.00
C SER A 146 -0.58 -13.53 -8.59
N SER A 147 0.17 -13.82 -9.65
CA SER A 147 0.85 -12.79 -10.48
C SER A 147 -0.13 -11.99 -11.34
N GLN A 148 -1.40 -12.40 -11.39
CA GLN A 148 -2.51 -11.69 -11.99
C GLN A 148 -3.60 -11.47 -10.92
N PRO A 149 -3.34 -10.59 -9.94
CA PRO A 149 -4.28 -10.36 -8.85
C PRO A 149 -5.55 -9.67 -9.37
N TYR A 150 -6.66 -9.88 -8.68
CA TYR A 150 -7.85 -9.04 -8.86
C TYR A 150 -7.52 -7.61 -8.43
N LEU A 151 -7.61 -6.64 -9.35
CA LEU A 151 -7.17 -5.26 -9.11
C LEU A 151 -7.91 -4.58 -7.95
N GLY A 152 -9.14 -4.97 -7.64
CA GLY A 152 -9.87 -4.43 -6.48
C GLY A 152 -9.25 -4.80 -5.13
N ASN A 153 -8.37 -5.81 -5.09
CA ASN A 153 -7.62 -6.20 -3.88
C ASN A 153 -6.19 -5.63 -3.87
N VAL A 154 -5.80 -4.85 -4.88
CA VAL A 154 -4.47 -4.26 -4.99
C VAL A 154 -4.53 -2.78 -4.62
N GLY A 155 -3.73 -2.38 -3.63
CA GLY A 155 -3.68 -0.99 -3.18
C GLY A 155 -3.27 0.00 -4.28
N ASP A 156 -3.75 1.23 -4.17
CA ASP A 156 -3.57 2.31 -5.16
C ASP A 156 -2.09 2.57 -5.48
N VAL A 157 -1.18 2.56 -4.48
CA VAL A 157 0.27 2.69 -4.69
C VAL A 157 0.78 1.63 -5.68
N SER A 158 0.49 0.36 -5.41
CA SER A 158 0.96 -0.76 -6.21
C SER A 158 0.40 -0.71 -7.63
N ARG A 159 -0.89 -0.36 -7.78
CA ARG A 159 -1.51 -0.20 -9.10
C ARG A 159 -0.89 0.94 -9.89
N PHE A 160 -0.64 2.09 -9.24
CA PHE A 160 0.02 3.23 -9.87
C PHE A 160 1.46 2.90 -10.26
N VAL A 161 2.28 2.40 -9.33
CA VAL A 161 3.70 2.06 -9.56
C VAL A 161 3.83 1.03 -10.67
N TRP A 162 2.96 0.01 -10.71
CA TRP A 162 2.95 -0.98 -11.77
C TRP A 162 2.68 -0.33 -13.14
N ASN A 163 1.63 0.50 -13.27
CA ASN A 163 1.30 1.17 -14.52
C ASN A 163 2.38 2.17 -14.96
N PHE A 164 2.88 2.98 -14.02
CA PHE A 164 3.91 3.98 -14.26
C PHE A 164 5.21 3.31 -14.71
N LEU A 165 5.67 2.27 -14.01
CA LEU A 165 6.89 1.56 -14.35
C LEU A 165 6.75 0.84 -15.70
N ALA A 166 5.61 0.20 -15.95
CA ALA A 166 5.34 -0.49 -17.20
C ALA A 166 5.43 0.48 -18.40
N ASP A 167 4.83 1.67 -18.29
CA ASP A 167 4.83 2.70 -19.33
C ASP A 167 6.21 3.34 -19.52
N LYS A 168 6.94 3.63 -18.43
CA LYS A 168 8.28 4.27 -18.51
C LYS A 168 9.38 3.33 -18.98
N THR A 169 9.24 2.02 -18.75
CA THR A 169 10.20 1.00 -19.21
C THR A 169 9.78 0.32 -20.50
N ALA A 170 8.62 0.69 -21.05
CA ALA A 170 8.08 0.08 -22.25
C ALA A 170 8.99 0.31 -23.46
N ILE A 171 9.09 -0.73 -24.29
CA ILE A 171 9.54 -0.57 -25.67
C ILE A 171 8.29 -0.19 -26.49
N PRO A 172 8.35 0.84 -27.35
CA PRO A 172 7.24 1.21 -28.21
C PRO A 172 6.79 0.00 -29.03
N SER A 173 5.60 -0.55 -28.74
CA SER A 173 5.01 -1.59 -29.60
C SER A 173 4.69 -0.96 -30.95
N LYS A 174 4.89 -1.72 -32.04
CA LYS A 174 4.58 -1.27 -33.41
C LYS A 174 3.11 -0.85 -33.59
N ASN A 175 2.24 -1.26 -32.66
CA ASN A 175 0.80 -0.96 -32.63
C ASN A 175 0.41 -0.14 -31.38
N MET A 176 0.99 1.04 -31.18
CA MET A 176 0.56 2.00 -30.13
C MET A 176 -0.93 2.42 -30.23
N SER A 177 -1.64 2.04 -31.31
CA SER A 177 -3.05 2.37 -31.55
C SER A 177 -4.05 1.32 -31.02
N SER A 178 -3.60 0.16 -30.53
CA SER A 178 -4.55 -0.85 -30.04
C SER A 178 -4.97 -0.53 -28.61
N THR A 179 -6.17 0.02 -28.45
CA THR A 179 -6.87 0.07 -27.16
C THR A 179 -7.10 -1.33 -26.64
N CYS A 180 -6.85 -1.57 -25.36
CA CYS A 180 -6.92 -2.88 -24.71
C CYS A 180 -7.97 -3.01 -23.59
N PRO A 181 -9.26 -2.70 -23.86
CA PRO A 181 -10.32 -2.89 -22.84
C PRO A 181 -10.46 -4.36 -22.39
N LYS A 182 -10.00 -5.33 -23.21
CA LYS A 182 -10.08 -6.78 -22.96
C LYS A 182 -8.70 -7.46 -22.87
N GLY A 183 -7.63 -6.67 -22.67
CA GLY A 183 -6.25 -7.16 -22.67
C GLY A 183 -5.56 -7.04 -24.04
N CYS A 184 -4.28 -7.43 -24.06
CA CYS A 184 -3.41 -7.37 -25.23
C CYS A 184 -3.19 -8.77 -25.82
N SER A 185 -2.99 -8.85 -27.14
CA SER A 185 -2.86 -10.13 -27.84
C SER A 185 -1.41 -10.56 -28.09
N GLY A 186 -0.44 -9.65 -27.99
CA GLY A 186 0.97 -9.95 -28.21
C GLY A 186 1.64 -10.60 -27.00
N ASN A 187 2.64 -11.43 -27.28
CA ASN A 187 3.47 -12.05 -26.24
C ASN A 187 4.26 -10.97 -25.48
N GLY A 188 4.12 -10.96 -24.15
CA GLY A 188 4.77 -9.95 -23.30
C GLY A 188 4.15 -8.56 -23.40
N GLU A 189 3.00 -8.42 -24.07
CA GLU A 189 2.23 -7.18 -24.03
C GLU A 189 1.37 -7.14 -22.77
N MET A 190 1.29 -5.96 -22.17
CA MET A 190 0.44 -5.67 -21.04
C MET A 190 -0.35 -4.39 -21.29
N CYS A 191 -1.54 -4.34 -20.70
CA CYS A 191 -2.43 -3.20 -20.83
C CYS A 191 -2.18 -2.21 -19.69
N VAL A 192 -1.73 -1.01 -20.01
CA VAL A 192 -1.56 0.10 -19.05
C VAL A 192 -2.66 1.13 -19.23
N LYS A 193 -2.93 1.96 -18.21
CA LYS A 193 -3.89 3.08 -18.27
C LYS A 193 -5.34 2.64 -18.58
N ALA A 194 -5.68 1.40 -18.23
CA ALA A 194 -6.99 0.84 -18.55
C ALA A 194 -8.12 1.41 -17.68
N GLU A 195 -7.80 1.83 -16.45
CA GLU A 195 -8.80 2.21 -15.45
C GLU A 195 -9.41 3.60 -15.66
N THR A 196 -8.72 4.49 -16.39
CA THR A 196 -9.10 5.90 -16.51
C THR A 196 -10.21 6.10 -17.56
N ASP A 197 -9.91 5.75 -18.82
CA ASP A 197 -10.82 5.93 -19.95
C ASP A 197 -11.50 4.61 -20.40
N GLY A 198 -11.24 3.50 -19.70
CA GLY A 198 -11.71 2.17 -20.09
C GLY A 198 -11.10 1.64 -21.40
N LYS A 199 -10.13 2.36 -21.97
CA LYS A 199 -9.54 2.07 -23.29
C LYS A 199 -8.17 1.43 -23.19
N GLY A 200 -7.31 1.86 -22.26
CA GLY A 200 -5.96 1.31 -22.07
C GLY A 200 -5.05 1.40 -23.30
N VAL A 201 -3.76 1.12 -23.10
CA VAL A 201 -2.76 1.05 -24.19
C VAL A 201 -1.90 -0.20 -24.01
N CYS A 202 -1.69 -0.96 -25.09
CA CYS A 202 -0.77 -2.10 -25.07
C CYS A 202 0.67 -1.64 -25.15
N VAL A 203 1.48 -2.11 -24.19
CA VAL A 203 2.92 -1.86 -24.15
C VAL A 203 3.67 -3.17 -23.90
N ILE A 204 4.89 -3.27 -24.40
CA ILE A 204 5.78 -4.40 -24.09
C ILE A 204 6.69 -3.96 -22.95
N SER A 205 6.53 -4.58 -21.78
CA SER A 205 7.34 -4.33 -20.60
C SER A 205 7.56 -5.64 -19.83
N THR A 206 8.53 -5.64 -18.91
CA THR A 206 8.84 -6.76 -18.01
C THR A 206 8.19 -6.60 -16.64
N THR A 207 7.44 -5.52 -16.41
CA THR A 207 6.76 -5.24 -15.15
C THR A 207 5.68 -6.29 -14.84
N ARG A 208 5.70 -6.86 -13.64
CA ARG A 208 4.76 -7.90 -13.19
C ARG A 208 4.43 -7.73 -11.71
N TYR A 209 3.25 -8.19 -11.30
CA TYR A 209 2.96 -8.37 -9.89
C TYR A 209 3.68 -9.61 -9.37
N VAL A 210 4.22 -9.48 -8.17
CA VAL A 210 4.80 -10.59 -7.41
C VAL A 210 4.08 -10.63 -6.07
N PRO A 211 3.35 -11.72 -5.76
CA PRO A 211 2.75 -11.87 -4.44
C PRO A 211 3.82 -11.82 -3.36
N ALA A 212 3.64 -10.93 -2.39
CA ALA A 212 4.54 -10.76 -1.26
C ALA A 212 3.77 -11.09 0.03
N TYR A 213 4.04 -12.26 0.59
CA TYR A 213 3.49 -12.74 1.85
C TYR A 213 4.50 -13.67 2.53
N SER A 214 4.32 -13.91 3.82
CA SER A 214 5.19 -14.82 4.59
C SER A 214 5.20 -16.22 3.97
N THR A 215 6.38 -16.82 3.83
CA THR A 215 6.54 -18.19 3.31
C THR A 215 5.99 -19.24 4.28
N ARG A 216 5.72 -18.85 5.54
CA ARG A 216 5.01 -19.67 6.53
C ARG A 216 3.49 -19.66 6.37
N LEU A 217 2.95 -18.91 5.42
CA LEU A 217 1.54 -18.95 5.10
C LEU A 217 1.33 -19.78 3.83
N LYS A 218 0.35 -20.68 3.87
CA LYS A 218 -0.09 -21.46 2.71
C LYS A 218 -1.56 -21.19 2.47
N TYR A 219 -1.91 -20.88 1.23
CA TYR A 219 -3.30 -20.80 0.83
C TYR A 219 -3.74 -22.14 0.22
N GLU A 220 -4.69 -22.81 0.85
CA GLU A 220 -5.25 -24.07 0.37
C GLU A 220 -6.74 -24.13 0.71
N SER A 221 -7.55 -24.64 -0.24
CA SER A 221 -8.99 -24.82 -0.05
C SER A 221 -9.72 -23.57 0.47
N GLU A 222 -9.43 -22.41 -0.10
CA GLU A 222 -10.00 -21.11 0.29
C GLU A 222 -9.64 -20.63 1.70
N THR A 223 -8.63 -21.24 2.33
CA THR A 223 -8.19 -20.91 3.68
C THR A 223 -6.69 -20.67 3.75
N TRP A 224 -6.30 -19.80 4.68
CA TRP A 224 -4.91 -19.56 5.01
C TRP A 224 -4.50 -20.45 6.18
N GLU A 225 -3.49 -21.27 5.96
CA GLU A 225 -2.89 -22.13 6.98
C GLU A 225 -1.50 -21.61 7.36
N VAL A 226 -1.21 -21.63 8.65
CA VAL A 226 0.13 -21.32 9.17
C VAL A 226 0.95 -22.61 9.19
N LEU A 227 1.99 -22.66 8.37
CA LEU A 227 2.92 -23.76 8.34
C LEU A 227 3.77 -23.79 9.62
N PRO A 228 4.05 -25.00 10.16
CA PRO A 228 4.93 -25.14 11.30
C PRO A 228 6.34 -24.66 10.94
N HIS A 229 7.03 -24.15 11.96
CA HIS A 229 8.42 -23.76 11.82
C HIS A 229 9.29 -24.97 11.46
N ASN A 230 10.12 -24.83 10.43
CA ASN A 230 11.14 -25.81 10.07
C ASN A 230 12.49 -25.40 10.68
N SER A 231 12.96 -26.13 11.69
CA SER A 231 14.21 -25.82 12.41
C SER A 231 15.48 -25.92 11.57
N SER A 232 15.41 -26.49 10.37
CA SER A 232 16.53 -26.47 9.42
C SER A 232 16.58 -25.21 8.56
N ASP A 233 15.48 -24.44 8.50
CA ASP A 233 15.38 -23.18 7.80
C ASP A 233 15.49 -22.01 8.77
N THR A 234 16.73 -21.59 9.04
CA THR A 234 17.02 -20.43 9.90
C THR A 234 16.38 -19.12 9.42
N MET A 235 16.01 -19.05 8.13
CA MET A 235 15.30 -17.89 7.60
C MET A 235 13.79 -18.01 7.83
N GLY A 236 13.24 -19.22 7.69
CA GLY A 236 11.87 -19.54 8.07
C GLY A 236 11.59 -19.30 9.56
N GLU A 237 12.59 -19.41 10.44
CA GLU A 237 12.47 -19.00 11.85
C GLU A 237 12.23 -17.49 12.02
N ALA A 238 12.89 -16.70 11.19
CA ALA A 238 12.82 -15.24 11.21
C ALA A 238 11.68 -14.65 10.36
N ASP A 239 10.98 -15.48 9.58
CA ASP A 239 9.90 -15.05 8.69
C ASP A 239 8.67 -14.62 9.49
N PRO A 240 8.30 -13.32 9.47
CA PRO A 240 7.23 -12.81 10.32
C PRO A 240 5.86 -13.16 9.76
N VAL A 241 5.00 -13.72 10.61
CA VAL A 241 3.59 -13.97 10.29
C VAL A 241 2.75 -12.85 10.88
N TRP A 242 2.27 -11.96 10.02
CA TRP A 242 1.32 -10.90 10.37
C TRP A 242 -0.01 -11.14 9.67
N THR A 243 -1.09 -11.10 10.44
CA THR A 243 -2.47 -11.19 9.93
C THR A 243 -3.28 -10.02 10.49
N GLU A 244 -4.14 -9.46 9.64
CA GLU A 244 -5.05 -8.39 10.02
C GLU A 244 -6.43 -8.98 10.34
N SER A 245 -7.10 -8.41 11.35
CA SER A 245 -8.44 -8.83 11.74
C SER A 245 -9.48 -8.37 10.72
N ASN A 246 -10.50 -9.18 10.44
CA ASN A 246 -11.63 -8.74 9.62
C ASN A 246 -12.61 -7.90 10.45
N TRP A 247 -13.03 -6.76 9.92
CA TRP A 247 -14.09 -5.93 10.48
C TRP A 247 -15.19 -5.66 9.42
N ASP A 248 -16.42 -5.44 9.87
CA ASP A 248 -17.54 -5.11 8.98
C ASP A 248 -17.53 -3.62 8.60
N THR A 249 -17.92 -2.73 9.52
CA THR A 249 -17.75 -1.29 9.32
C THR A 249 -17.25 -0.60 10.58
N ILE A 250 -16.13 0.11 10.47
CA ILE A 250 -15.65 1.01 11.53
C ILE A 250 -16.40 2.34 11.38
N ARG A 251 -17.15 2.74 12.42
CA ARG A 251 -17.92 3.99 12.42
C ARG A 251 -17.72 4.74 13.72
N LEU A 252 -17.46 6.05 13.61
CA LEU A 252 -17.47 6.97 14.74
C LEU A 252 -18.83 7.70 14.76
N ARG A 253 -19.47 7.73 15.92
CA ARG A 253 -20.73 8.45 16.14
C ARG A 253 -20.64 9.25 17.43
N VAL A 254 -21.09 10.50 17.38
CA VAL A 254 -21.18 11.39 18.54
C VAL A 254 -22.65 11.69 18.78
N TYR A 255 -23.12 11.46 20.00
CA TYR A 255 -24.49 11.75 20.42
C TYR A 255 -24.52 12.13 21.89
N THR A 256 -25.52 12.91 22.27
CA THR A 256 -25.80 13.23 23.67
C THR A 256 -26.52 12.07 24.33
N VAL A 257 -26.02 11.63 25.48
CA VAL A 257 -26.66 10.58 26.29
C VAL A 257 -27.70 11.23 27.21
N GLN A 258 -28.92 10.68 27.22
CA GLN A 258 -30.00 11.13 28.10
C GLN A 258 -29.75 10.69 29.55
N ASP A 259 -30.25 11.45 30.51
CA ASP A 259 -30.14 11.08 31.92
C ASP A 259 -30.91 9.79 32.22
N THR A 260 -30.27 8.86 32.93
CA THR A 260 -30.85 7.55 33.26
C THR A 260 -32.10 7.66 34.12
N GLY A 261 -32.20 8.68 34.97
CA GLY A 261 -33.39 8.94 35.78
C GLY A 261 -34.58 9.34 34.91
N PHE A 262 -34.35 10.14 33.86
CA PHE A 262 -35.38 10.48 32.90
C PHE A 262 -35.84 9.25 32.09
N ASP A 263 -34.91 8.38 31.66
CA ASP A 263 -35.25 7.12 30.97
C ASP A 263 -36.14 6.22 31.83
N LEU A 264 -35.79 6.06 33.12
CA LEU A 264 -36.57 5.27 34.07
C LEU A 264 -37.97 5.87 34.28
N LEU A 265 -38.07 7.19 34.41
CA LEU A 265 -39.34 7.88 34.56
C LEU A 265 -40.23 7.65 33.33
N VAL A 266 -39.70 7.81 32.12
CA VAL A 266 -40.45 7.55 30.87
C VAL A 266 -40.92 6.11 30.79
N LEU A 267 -40.06 5.14 31.16
CA LEU A 267 -40.43 3.73 31.18
C LEU A 267 -41.56 3.44 32.18
N LEU A 268 -41.48 3.95 33.41
CA LEU A 268 -42.50 3.74 34.44
C LEU A 268 -43.83 4.39 34.08
N LEU A 269 -43.81 5.59 33.50
CA LEU A 269 -45.01 6.23 32.97
C LEU A 269 -45.64 5.39 31.85
N GLY A 270 -44.81 4.87 30.92
CA GLY A 270 -45.28 3.99 29.84
C GLY A 270 -45.97 2.72 30.35
N ILE A 271 -45.38 2.05 31.36
CA ILE A 271 -45.98 0.87 32.00
C ILE A 271 -47.32 1.25 32.65
N THR A 272 -47.36 2.35 33.39
CA THR A 272 -48.56 2.82 34.10
C THR A 272 -49.71 3.07 33.13
N VAL A 273 -49.48 3.79 32.04
CA VAL A 273 -50.50 4.06 31.02
C VAL A 273 -51.01 2.77 30.38
N THR A 274 -50.12 1.81 30.14
CA THR A 274 -50.48 0.51 29.55
C THR A 274 -51.39 -0.30 30.48
N VAL A 275 -51.02 -0.41 31.77
CA VAL A 275 -51.82 -1.12 32.78
C VAL A 275 -53.18 -0.46 32.98
N LEU A 276 -53.22 0.87 33.11
CA LEU A 276 -54.47 1.62 33.25
C LEU A 276 -55.37 1.44 32.03
N SER A 277 -54.81 1.49 30.82
CA SER A 277 -55.57 1.27 29.58
C SER A 277 -56.15 -0.15 29.53
N TYR A 278 -55.38 -1.17 29.91
CA TYR A 278 -55.86 -2.55 30.00
C TYR A 278 -57.01 -2.68 31.00
N ILE A 279 -56.87 -2.11 32.20
CA ILE A 279 -57.92 -2.12 33.23
C ILE A 279 -59.18 -1.44 32.71
N ILE A 280 -59.06 -0.26 32.10
CA ILE A 280 -60.20 0.47 31.51
C ILE A 280 -60.89 -0.35 30.43
N ILE A 281 -60.14 -1.05 29.57
CA ILE A 281 -60.72 -1.94 28.54
C ILE A 281 -61.48 -3.10 29.18
N VAL A 282 -60.92 -3.76 30.20
CA VAL A 282 -61.58 -4.87 30.90
C VAL A 282 -62.87 -4.40 31.56
N ILE A 283 -62.83 -3.27 32.26
CA ILE A 283 -64.01 -2.66 32.90
C ILE A 283 -65.05 -2.29 31.85
N SER A 284 -64.65 -1.60 30.78
CA SER A 284 -65.57 -1.16 29.72
C SER A 284 -66.23 -2.35 29.02
N LYS A 285 -65.48 -3.43 28.74
CA LYS A 285 -66.04 -4.68 28.21
C LYS A 285 -67.05 -5.28 29.18
N ALA A 286 -66.73 -5.37 30.47
CA ALA A 286 -67.66 -5.91 31.46
C ALA A 286 -68.96 -5.08 31.56
N PHE A 287 -68.85 -3.75 31.55
CA PHE A 287 -70.01 -2.85 31.53
C PHE A 287 -70.86 -3.00 30.26
N ILE A 288 -70.23 -3.05 29.08
CA ILE A 288 -70.92 -3.22 27.79
C ILE A 288 -71.61 -4.58 27.72
N THR A 289 -70.95 -5.67 28.10
CA THR A 289 -71.54 -7.02 28.12
C THR A 289 -72.75 -7.07 29.06
N LYS A 290 -72.62 -6.48 30.26
CA LYS A 290 -73.73 -6.39 31.23
C LYS A 290 -74.89 -5.54 30.71
N ALA A 291 -74.62 -4.42 30.06
CA ALA A 291 -75.64 -3.53 29.49
C ALA A 291 -76.37 -4.15 28.29
N LEU A 292 -75.67 -4.95 27.48
CA LEU A 292 -76.23 -5.63 26.31
C LEU A 292 -76.96 -6.95 26.65
N LYS A 293 -77.03 -7.36 27.93
CA LYS A 293 -77.65 -8.62 28.38
C LYS A 293 -77.21 -9.84 27.56
N ARG A 294 -75.94 -9.88 27.15
CA ARG A 294 -75.32 -11.10 26.63
C ARG A 294 -74.78 -11.85 27.84
N ASP A 295 -75.54 -12.86 28.28
CA ASP A 295 -75.01 -13.89 29.18
C ASP A 295 -73.88 -14.67 28.49
#